data_AF-A0A382NJU8-F1
#
_entry.id   AF-A0A382NJU8-F1
#
_cell.length_a   1.000
_cell.length_b   1.000
_cell.length_c   1.000
_cell.angle_alpha   90.00
_cell.angle_beta   90.00
_cell.angle_gamma   90.00
#
_symmetry.space_group_name_H-M   'P 1'
#
loop_
_entity.id
_entity.type
_entity.pdbx_description
1 polymer ?
#
loop_
_entity_poly.entity_id
_entity_poly.type
_entity_poly.pdbx_seq_one_letter_code
_entity_poly.pdbx_strand_id
1 'polypeptide(L)'
;TELNYVDGVTSNIQDQLDAKQDINEDLTALSGLSHGDGNIIVSDGSTWTVESGADARTSLGLGSIATQEADNVSITGGSITGITDLAIADGGTNASDVATARSNLGLEIGVDIQAYDADLADLADGKLSASKVENGEYFISTDGTSGQVWTSDGDGAGVWGDLTGITGAASTIDTEDLTASRAVVSNGDGKIAVSDVTSTELGYMAGVTSNVQTQLDSKQNKDDHLSDIADLSHSDGNFIVSDGTKWTIENGADARTSLGLGSIATQEADNVSITGGSITGITDLAIADGGTNASDVATARSNLGLEIGVDIQAYDADLADLADGELSASKVQYGITSEGTSGQVWTSDGDGPGDWSTASSVTVNIT
;
A
#
# COMPACT_ATOMS: atom_id res chain seq x y z
N THR A 1 -33.47 -7.74 28.25
CA THR A 1 -34.52 -8.77 28.20
C THR A 1 -35.59 -8.29 27.24
N GLU A 2 -35.43 -8.58 25.95
CA GLU A 2 -36.32 -8.10 24.86
C GLU A 2 -37.32 -9.17 24.39
N LEU A 3 -37.34 -10.34 25.03
CA LEU A 3 -38.22 -11.46 24.67
C LEU A 3 -39.73 -11.20 24.85
N ASN A 4 -40.15 -10.02 25.35
CA ASN A 4 -41.57 -9.69 25.56
C ASN A 4 -42.27 -9.06 24.35
N TYR A 5 -41.56 -8.64 23.30
CA TYR A 5 -42.21 -8.00 22.13
C TYR A 5 -42.76 -8.98 21.09
N VAL A 6 -42.56 -10.27 21.28
CA VAL A 6 -43.09 -11.33 20.40
C VAL A 6 -44.21 -12.13 21.06
N ASP A 7 -44.75 -11.66 22.18
CA ASP A 7 -45.91 -12.28 22.82
C ASP A 7 -47.17 -12.06 21.98
N GLY A 8 -47.95 -13.12 21.74
CA GLY A 8 -49.18 -13.10 20.94
C GLY A 8 -49.01 -13.27 19.42
N VAL A 9 -47.78 -13.48 18.94
CA VAL A 9 -47.52 -13.80 17.54
C VAL A 9 -47.94 -15.26 17.28
N THR A 10 -48.94 -15.45 16.41
CA THR A 10 -49.53 -16.77 16.11
C THR A 10 -49.07 -17.38 14.79
N SER A 11 -48.40 -16.59 13.94
CA SER A 11 -47.76 -17.05 12.69
C SER A 11 -46.51 -16.24 12.42
N ASN A 12 -45.80 -16.54 11.32
CA ASN A 12 -44.71 -15.68 10.90
C ASN A 12 -45.22 -14.23 10.72
N ILE A 13 -44.54 -13.28 11.36
CA ILE A 13 -44.96 -11.87 11.42
C ILE A 13 -44.89 -11.22 10.04
N GLN A 14 -43.94 -11.64 9.19
CA GLN A 14 -43.79 -11.09 7.84
C GLN A 14 -45.02 -11.39 6.98
N ASP A 15 -45.56 -12.60 7.05
CA ASP A 15 -46.78 -13.00 6.33
C ASP A 15 -47.99 -12.17 6.77
N GLN A 16 -48.10 -11.84 8.07
CA GLN A 16 -49.19 -11.00 8.58
C GLN A 16 -49.08 -9.53 8.14
N LEU A 17 -47.86 -9.04 7.88
CA LEU A 17 -47.59 -7.68 7.41
C LEU A 17 -47.82 -7.55 5.90
N ASP A 18 -47.32 -8.51 5.13
CA ASP A 18 -47.53 -8.56 3.68
C ASP A 18 -49.02 -8.75 3.34
N ALA A 19 -49.81 -9.34 4.26
CA ALA A 19 -51.26 -9.49 4.16
C ALA A 19 -52.09 -8.21 4.53
N LYS A 20 -51.48 -7.05 4.77
CA LYS A 20 -52.22 -5.80 5.10
C LYS A 20 -52.54 -4.90 3.89
N GLN A 21 -52.12 -5.23 2.67
CA GLN A 21 -52.53 -4.49 1.46
C GLN A 21 -52.79 -5.44 0.27
N ASP A 22 -54.04 -5.53 -0.21
CA ASP A 22 -54.44 -6.36 -1.37
C ASP A 22 -54.04 -5.71 -2.71
N ILE A 23 -53.58 -6.51 -3.68
CA ILE A 23 -53.03 -6.06 -4.98
C ILE A 23 -54.12 -6.11 -6.10
N ASN A 24 -54.58 -4.97 -6.64
CA ASN A 24 -55.31 -4.82 -7.93
C ASN A 24 -54.69 -3.69 -8.77
N GLU A 25 -54.28 -3.99 -10.00
CA GLU A 25 -53.46 -3.15 -10.88
C GLU A 25 -54.02 -1.76 -11.21
N ASP A 26 -55.31 -1.58 -11.50
CA ASP A 26 -55.85 -0.24 -11.86
C ASP A 26 -55.87 0.69 -10.66
N LEU A 27 -56.23 0.17 -9.48
CA LEU A 27 -56.21 0.96 -8.28
C LEU A 27 -54.77 1.22 -7.84
N THR A 28 -53.85 0.27 -8.06
CA THR A 28 -52.41 0.50 -7.89
C THR A 28 -51.91 1.60 -8.84
N ALA A 29 -52.39 1.65 -10.09
CA ALA A 29 -52.04 2.67 -11.06
C ALA A 29 -52.59 4.05 -10.66
N LEU A 30 -53.90 4.16 -10.41
CA LEU A 30 -54.57 5.38 -9.96
C LEU A 30 -54.02 5.90 -8.63
N SER A 31 -53.79 5.02 -7.65
CA SER A 31 -53.21 5.41 -6.35
C SER A 31 -51.72 5.78 -6.45
N GLY A 32 -51.05 5.32 -7.51
CA GLY A 32 -49.72 5.79 -7.89
C GLY A 32 -49.72 7.10 -8.67
N LEU A 33 -50.86 7.61 -9.15
CA LEU A 33 -50.92 8.88 -9.88
C LEU A 33 -50.76 10.08 -8.92
N SER A 34 -50.00 11.07 -9.37
CA SER A 34 -49.81 12.31 -8.62
C SER A 34 -51.06 13.18 -8.63
N HIS A 35 -51.40 13.75 -7.48
CA HIS A 35 -52.63 14.52 -7.24
C HIS A 35 -52.37 16.04 -7.24
N GLY A 36 -51.79 16.55 -8.31
CA GLY A 36 -51.60 17.99 -8.52
C GLY A 36 -52.87 18.72 -8.98
N ASP A 37 -52.89 20.05 -8.81
CA ASP A 37 -53.98 20.93 -9.25
C ASP A 37 -53.97 21.16 -10.78
N GLY A 38 -55.14 21.28 -11.39
CA GLY A 38 -55.29 21.45 -12.84
C GLY A 38 -55.10 20.16 -13.65
N ASN A 39 -54.98 19.03 -12.95
CA ASN A 39 -54.85 17.71 -13.54
C ASN A 39 -56.17 17.28 -14.18
N ILE A 40 -56.10 16.91 -15.46
CA ILE A 40 -57.21 16.34 -16.19
C ILE A 40 -56.94 14.85 -16.35
N ILE A 41 -57.62 14.03 -15.56
CA ILE A 41 -57.47 12.58 -15.66
C ILE A 41 -58.24 12.09 -16.89
N VAL A 42 -57.54 11.40 -17.76
CA VAL A 42 -58.11 10.76 -18.94
C VAL A 42 -57.70 9.31 -18.99
N SER A 43 -58.53 8.49 -19.62
CA SER A 43 -58.10 7.16 -20.01
C SER A 43 -57.43 7.25 -21.37
N ASP A 44 -56.26 6.63 -21.49
CA ASP A 44 -55.60 6.41 -22.77
C ASP A 44 -56.11 5.16 -23.50
N GLY A 45 -57.15 4.52 -22.94
CA GLY A 45 -57.75 3.29 -23.43
C GLY A 45 -57.13 2.00 -22.88
N SER A 46 -56.01 2.06 -22.15
CA SER A 46 -55.36 0.89 -21.53
C SER A 46 -55.13 1.05 -20.03
N THR A 47 -54.90 2.27 -19.55
CA THR A 47 -54.84 2.60 -18.13
C THR A 47 -55.38 4.02 -17.91
N TRP A 48 -55.22 4.53 -16.69
CA TRP A 48 -55.57 5.89 -16.33
C TRP A 48 -54.32 6.74 -16.19
N THR A 49 -54.38 7.93 -16.76
CA THR A 49 -53.28 8.88 -16.74
C THR A 49 -53.81 10.30 -16.59
N VAL A 50 -52.92 11.23 -16.29
CA VAL A 50 -53.24 12.65 -16.25
C VAL A 50 -52.71 13.33 -17.51
N GLU A 51 -53.57 14.08 -18.18
CA GLU A 51 -53.24 15.02 -19.24
C GLU A 51 -53.29 16.46 -18.75
N SER A 52 -52.62 17.34 -19.49
CA SER A 52 -52.60 18.77 -19.20
C SER A 52 -53.73 19.53 -19.91
N GLY A 53 -54.04 20.75 -19.47
CA GLY A 53 -55.04 21.60 -20.13
C GLY A 53 -54.69 22.05 -21.56
N ALA A 54 -53.41 21.98 -21.96
CA ALA A 54 -52.98 22.26 -23.34
C ALA A 54 -53.28 21.08 -24.27
N ASP A 55 -53.08 19.86 -23.77
CA ASP A 55 -53.42 18.64 -24.48
C ASP A 55 -54.94 18.56 -24.64
N ALA A 56 -55.70 18.98 -23.62
CA ALA A 56 -57.14 19.13 -23.75
C ALA A 56 -57.58 20.12 -24.85
N ARG A 57 -56.94 21.30 -24.98
CA ARG A 57 -57.25 22.26 -26.06
C ARG A 57 -56.90 21.72 -27.44
N THR A 58 -55.83 20.95 -27.53
CA THR A 58 -55.38 20.28 -28.75
C THR A 58 -56.35 19.18 -29.15
N SER A 59 -56.76 18.35 -28.19
CA SER A 59 -57.76 17.31 -28.37
C SER A 59 -59.13 17.86 -28.78
N LEU A 60 -59.43 19.12 -28.47
CA LEU A 60 -60.64 19.84 -28.92
C LEU A 60 -60.47 20.62 -30.24
N GLY A 61 -59.25 20.76 -30.78
CA GLY A 61 -58.99 21.26 -32.14
C GLY A 61 -59.17 22.76 -32.40
N LEU A 62 -59.04 23.64 -31.41
CA LEU A 62 -59.24 25.09 -31.60
C LEU A 62 -58.02 25.81 -32.19
N GLY A 63 -58.26 26.80 -33.06
CA GLY A 63 -57.25 27.65 -33.71
C GLY A 63 -57.00 28.97 -32.99
N SER A 64 -55.91 29.64 -33.34
CA SER A 64 -55.36 30.74 -32.53
C SER A 64 -56.16 32.05 -32.52
N ILE A 65 -56.91 32.39 -33.58
CA ILE A 65 -57.81 33.56 -33.57
C ILE A 65 -58.99 33.35 -32.60
N ALA A 66 -59.47 32.11 -32.46
CA ALA A 66 -60.67 31.81 -31.68
C ALA A 66 -60.49 31.99 -30.17
N THR A 67 -59.25 32.15 -29.72
CA THR A 67 -58.91 32.44 -28.33
C THR A 67 -58.39 33.88 -28.15
N GLN A 68 -58.55 34.76 -29.16
CA GLN A 68 -58.21 36.19 -29.09
C GLN A 68 -59.47 37.04 -28.81
N GLU A 69 -59.26 38.25 -28.29
CA GLU A 69 -60.30 39.22 -27.97
C GLU A 69 -60.67 40.10 -29.19
N ALA A 70 -61.88 40.67 -29.20
CA ALA A 70 -62.50 41.16 -30.44
C ALA A 70 -62.03 42.55 -30.96
N ASP A 71 -61.55 43.43 -30.10
CA ASP A 71 -61.05 44.77 -30.44
C ASP A 71 -59.53 44.81 -30.61
N ASN A 72 -58.88 43.70 -30.29
CA ASN A 72 -57.45 43.54 -30.40
C ASN A 72 -57.12 42.26 -31.16
N VAL A 73 -57.48 42.28 -32.43
CA VAL A 73 -57.23 41.16 -33.32
C VAL A 73 -55.82 41.28 -33.85
N SER A 74 -54.93 40.50 -33.24
CA SER A 74 -53.59 40.33 -33.75
C SER A 74 -53.61 39.34 -34.90
N ILE A 75 -53.49 39.89 -36.10
CA ILE A 75 -53.28 39.09 -37.30
C ILE A 75 -51.78 38.93 -37.48
N THR A 76 -51.31 37.83 -36.93
CA THR A 76 -49.91 37.44 -37.00
C THR A 76 -49.73 36.39 -38.09
N GLY A 77 -48.92 36.70 -39.10
CA GLY A 77 -48.58 35.78 -40.19
C GLY A 77 -49.60 35.69 -41.33
N GLY A 78 -50.69 36.46 -41.26
CA GLY A 78 -51.60 36.68 -42.39
C GLY A 78 -51.10 37.80 -43.30
N SER A 79 -51.59 37.84 -44.54
CA SER A 79 -51.33 38.97 -45.44
C SER A 79 -52.62 39.71 -45.72
N ILE A 80 -52.54 41.03 -45.74
CA ILE A 80 -53.61 41.88 -46.24
C ILE A 80 -53.32 42.11 -47.71
N THR A 81 -53.96 41.32 -48.57
CA THR A 81 -53.72 41.31 -50.01
C THR A 81 -54.95 41.73 -50.80
N GLY A 82 -54.75 42.21 -52.02
CA GLY A 82 -55.84 42.64 -52.92
C GLY A 82 -56.14 44.15 -52.87
N ILE A 83 -55.19 44.95 -52.37
CA ILE A 83 -55.23 46.42 -52.38
C ILE A 83 -54.11 46.97 -53.29
N THR A 84 -54.25 48.17 -53.87
CA THR A 84 -53.25 48.77 -54.78
C THR A 84 -51.99 49.19 -54.02
N ASP A 85 -52.13 50.09 -53.06
CA ASP A 85 -51.08 50.54 -52.15
C ASP A 85 -51.75 51.02 -50.87
N LEU A 86 -51.07 50.86 -49.74
CA LEU A 86 -51.46 51.53 -48.51
C LEU A 86 -50.82 52.93 -48.53
N ALA A 87 -51.63 53.96 -48.75
CA ALA A 87 -51.14 55.34 -48.81
C ALA A 87 -50.38 55.71 -47.53
N ILE A 88 -49.39 56.60 -47.59
CA ILE A 88 -48.56 56.96 -46.41
C ILE A 88 -49.43 57.34 -45.19
N ALA A 89 -50.54 58.04 -45.44
CA ALA A 89 -51.50 58.45 -44.41
C ALA A 89 -52.21 57.27 -43.74
N ASP A 90 -52.44 56.18 -44.48
CA ASP A 90 -53.09 54.95 -44.04
C ASP A 90 -52.06 53.85 -43.69
N GLY A 91 -50.79 54.08 -44.01
CA GLY A 91 -49.63 53.18 -43.98
C GLY A 91 -49.10 52.82 -42.61
N GLY A 92 -49.92 52.99 -41.57
CA GLY A 92 -49.49 52.89 -40.18
C GLY A 92 -48.56 54.02 -39.72
N THR A 93 -48.20 54.97 -40.60
CA THR A 93 -47.35 56.11 -40.23
C THR A 93 -48.13 57.39 -39.92
N ASN A 94 -49.44 57.48 -40.20
CA ASN A 94 -50.24 58.71 -39.97
C ASN A 94 -49.68 60.00 -40.63
N ALA A 95 -48.85 59.89 -41.68
CA ALA A 95 -48.19 61.04 -42.31
C ALA A 95 -48.76 61.36 -43.71
N SER A 96 -48.82 62.63 -44.08
CA SER A 96 -49.28 63.09 -45.41
C SER A 96 -48.16 63.58 -46.33
N ASP A 97 -46.93 63.64 -45.83
CA ASP A 97 -45.74 63.99 -46.60
C ASP A 97 -44.53 63.16 -46.15
N VAL A 98 -43.47 63.13 -46.97
CA VAL A 98 -42.28 62.29 -46.72
C VAL A 98 -41.51 62.72 -45.47
N ALA A 99 -41.46 64.01 -45.15
CA ALA A 99 -40.73 64.48 -43.97
C ALA A 99 -41.45 64.06 -42.69
N THR A 100 -42.78 64.23 -42.65
CA THR A 100 -43.63 63.76 -41.56
C THR A 100 -43.64 62.23 -41.48
N ALA A 101 -43.59 61.51 -42.62
CA ALA A 101 -43.51 60.05 -42.63
C ALA A 101 -42.20 59.53 -42.05
N ARG A 102 -41.07 60.17 -42.39
CA ARG A 102 -39.78 59.88 -41.75
C ARG A 102 -39.86 60.14 -40.25
N SER A 103 -40.43 61.27 -39.84
CA SER A 103 -40.64 61.58 -38.43
C SER A 103 -41.53 60.56 -37.72
N ASN A 104 -42.60 60.07 -38.36
CA ASN A 104 -43.53 59.12 -37.75
C ASN A 104 -43.02 57.68 -37.77
N LEU A 105 -42.10 57.35 -38.68
CA LEU A 105 -41.24 56.17 -38.58
C LEU A 105 -40.16 56.34 -37.49
N GLY A 106 -40.14 57.49 -36.83
CA GLY A 106 -39.20 57.82 -35.77
C GLY A 106 -37.82 58.17 -36.27
N LEU A 107 -37.63 58.45 -37.56
CA LEU A 107 -36.32 58.71 -38.15
C LEU A 107 -35.94 60.18 -37.98
N GLU A 108 -35.21 60.49 -36.92
CA GLU A 108 -34.69 61.82 -36.63
C GLU A 108 -33.30 62.03 -37.28
N ILE A 109 -33.10 63.20 -37.90
CA ILE A 109 -31.82 63.55 -38.52
C ILE A 109 -30.79 63.85 -37.44
N GLY A 110 -29.66 63.13 -37.49
CA GLY A 110 -28.62 63.14 -36.47
C GLY A 110 -28.78 62.03 -35.43
N VAL A 111 -29.90 61.30 -35.43
CA VAL A 111 -30.15 60.16 -34.54
C VAL A 111 -30.27 58.87 -35.36
N ASP A 112 -31.30 58.73 -36.18
CA ASP A 112 -31.59 57.50 -36.94
C ASP A 112 -31.07 57.57 -38.37
N ILE A 113 -31.01 58.78 -38.92
CA ILE A 113 -30.49 59.06 -40.26
C ILE A 113 -29.56 60.26 -40.17
N GLN A 114 -28.51 60.31 -40.99
CA GLN A 114 -27.59 61.45 -40.92
C GLN A 114 -27.97 62.56 -41.89
N ALA A 115 -27.73 63.81 -41.48
CA ALA A 115 -27.73 64.92 -42.42
C ALA A 115 -26.59 64.72 -43.41
N TYR A 116 -26.79 65.15 -44.64
CA TYR A 116 -25.72 65.09 -45.62
C TYR A 116 -24.55 65.98 -45.17
N ASP A 117 -23.38 65.37 -45.01
CA ASP A 117 -22.12 66.03 -44.65
C ASP A 117 -21.02 65.59 -45.63
N ALA A 118 -20.25 66.54 -46.15
CA ALA A 118 -19.24 66.32 -47.18
C ALA A 118 -17.98 65.62 -46.65
N ASP A 119 -17.63 65.81 -45.38
CA ASP A 119 -16.51 65.11 -44.75
C ASP A 119 -16.89 63.65 -44.44
N LEU A 120 -18.16 63.37 -44.11
CA LEU A 120 -18.66 62.00 -43.95
C LEU A 120 -18.80 61.23 -45.27
N ALA A 121 -18.85 61.92 -46.41
CA ALA A 121 -18.86 61.28 -47.72
C ALA A 121 -17.54 60.51 -47.99
N ASP A 122 -16.42 60.98 -47.44
CA ASP A 122 -15.14 60.23 -47.47
C ASP A 122 -15.22 58.94 -46.66
N LEU A 123 -16.05 58.91 -45.61
CA LEU A 123 -16.27 57.74 -44.75
C LEU A 123 -17.36 56.79 -45.30
N ALA A 124 -18.08 57.19 -46.34
CA ALA A 124 -19.26 56.47 -46.84
C ALA A 124 -18.92 55.13 -47.50
N ASP A 125 -17.67 54.91 -47.90
CA ASP A 125 -17.16 53.62 -48.38
C ASP A 125 -16.64 52.72 -47.25
N GLY A 126 -16.77 53.18 -45.99
CA GLY A 126 -16.33 52.48 -44.79
C GLY A 126 -14.85 52.68 -44.44
N LYS A 127 -14.11 53.52 -45.18
CA LYS A 127 -12.70 53.78 -44.90
C LYS A 127 -12.41 55.28 -44.88
N LEU A 128 -11.95 55.77 -43.73
CA LEU A 128 -11.42 57.13 -43.65
C LEU A 128 -10.13 57.22 -44.47
N SER A 129 -10.05 58.15 -45.42
CA SER A 129 -8.83 58.33 -46.21
C SER A 129 -7.67 58.78 -45.31
N ALA A 130 -6.46 58.25 -45.54
CA ALA A 130 -5.29 58.53 -44.71
C ALA A 130 -5.01 60.04 -44.57
N SER A 131 -5.28 60.81 -45.62
CA SER A 131 -5.15 62.27 -45.66
C SER A 131 -6.06 63.05 -44.69
N LYS A 132 -7.10 62.41 -44.13
CA LYS A 132 -7.97 63.00 -43.10
C LYS A 132 -7.54 62.61 -41.68
N VAL A 133 -6.71 61.58 -41.53
CA VAL A 133 -6.18 61.10 -40.24
C VAL A 133 -4.79 61.66 -39.97
N GLU A 134 -3.95 61.71 -41.00
CA GLU A 134 -2.63 62.35 -41.00
C GLU A 134 -2.79 63.85 -41.25
N ASN A 135 -2.35 64.68 -40.29
CA ASN A 135 -2.39 66.16 -40.32
C ASN A 135 -3.75 66.83 -40.01
N GLY A 136 -4.62 66.17 -39.26
CA GLY A 136 -5.82 66.80 -38.67
C GLY A 136 -5.51 67.56 -37.37
N GLU A 137 -6.24 68.64 -37.07
CA GLU A 137 -6.03 69.52 -35.90
C GLU A 137 -6.07 68.78 -34.54
N TYR A 138 -6.75 67.63 -34.47
CA TYR A 138 -6.98 66.89 -33.22
C TYR A 138 -6.58 65.41 -33.22
N PHE A 139 -6.22 64.82 -34.37
CA PHE A 139 -5.86 63.39 -34.47
C PHE A 139 -4.34 63.21 -34.45
N ILE A 140 -3.68 63.21 -35.61
CA ILE A 140 -2.23 63.08 -35.68
C ILE A 140 -1.68 64.37 -36.29
N SER A 141 -1.19 65.28 -35.45
CA SER A 141 -0.69 66.59 -35.88
C SER A 141 0.78 66.56 -36.34
N THR A 142 1.50 65.48 -36.05
CA THR A 142 2.89 65.22 -36.45
C THR A 142 3.14 63.72 -36.56
N ASP A 143 4.08 63.30 -37.42
CA ASP A 143 4.49 61.91 -37.54
C ASP A 143 5.19 61.42 -36.26
N GLY A 144 4.84 60.23 -35.80
CA GLY A 144 5.54 59.56 -34.69
C GLY A 144 6.92 59.05 -35.11
N THR A 145 7.78 58.79 -34.12
CA THR A 145 9.02 58.05 -34.37
C THR A 145 8.76 56.53 -34.36
N SER A 146 9.64 55.76 -35.02
CA SER A 146 9.51 54.30 -35.08
C SER A 146 9.48 53.70 -33.66
N GLY A 147 8.44 52.90 -33.37
CA GLY A 147 8.23 52.27 -32.07
C GLY A 147 7.27 53.01 -31.14
N GLN A 148 6.84 54.22 -31.49
CA GLN A 148 5.82 54.97 -30.74
C GLN A 148 4.41 54.57 -31.18
N VAL A 149 3.49 54.58 -30.23
CA VAL A 149 2.05 54.42 -30.48
C VAL A 149 1.37 55.74 -30.17
N TRP A 150 0.45 56.15 -31.03
CA TRP A 150 -0.37 57.33 -30.77
C TRP A 150 -1.38 56.96 -29.68
N THR A 151 -1.30 57.64 -28.54
CA THR A 151 -2.18 57.42 -27.40
C THR A 151 -2.93 58.70 -27.08
N SER A 152 -4.21 58.58 -26.75
CA SER A 152 -5.01 59.68 -26.21
C SER A 152 -5.45 59.30 -24.81
N ASP A 153 -5.32 60.25 -23.88
CA ASP A 153 -5.85 60.14 -22.52
C ASP A 153 -7.33 60.60 -22.43
N GLY A 154 -7.95 60.94 -23.56
CA GLY A 154 -9.32 61.41 -23.65
C GLY A 154 -9.51 62.91 -23.48
N ASP A 155 -8.46 63.68 -23.20
CA ASP A 155 -8.52 65.15 -23.05
C ASP A 155 -7.52 65.84 -23.99
N GLY A 156 -8.03 66.42 -25.09
CA GLY A 156 -7.22 67.15 -26.06
C GLY A 156 -6.53 66.27 -27.11
N ALA A 157 -5.46 66.80 -27.72
CA ALA A 157 -4.74 66.10 -28.79
C ALA A 157 -3.91 64.94 -28.23
N GLY A 158 -4.03 63.76 -28.84
CA GLY A 158 -3.24 62.60 -28.44
C GLY A 158 -1.73 62.82 -28.62
N VAL A 159 -0.95 62.14 -27.82
CA VAL A 159 0.51 62.21 -27.82
C VAL A 159 1.09 60.90 -28.33
N TRP A 160 2.18 61.01 -29.09
CA TRP A 160 3.03 59.86 -29.37
C TRP A 160 3.75 59.47 -28.09
N GLY A 161 3.44 58.28 -27.58
CA GLY A 161 4.07 57.70 -26.41
C GLY A 161 4.79 56.41 -26.78
N ASP A 162 5.82 56.09 -26.01
CA ASP A 162 6.37 54.74 -26.02
C ASP A 162 5.32 53.78 -25.46
N LEU A 163 5.40 52.48 -25.80
CA LEU A 163 4.49 51.42 -25.38
C LEU A 163 4.58 51.15 -23.85
N THR A 164 4.16 52.11 -23.04
CA THR A 164 4.33 52.12 -21.57
C THR A 164 3.29 51.27 -20.82
N GLY A 165 2.34 50.66 -21.53
CA GLY A 165 1.28 49.82 -20.94
C GLY A 165 1.66 48.36 -20.68
N ILE A 166 2.73 47.85 -21.30
CA ILE A 166 3.19 46.47 -21.07
C ILE A 166 4.24 46.49 -19.97
N THR A 167 3.82 46.12 -18.76
CA THR A 167 4.70 46.03 -17.58
C THR A 167 4.87 44.58 -17.14
N GLY A 168 5.82 44.32 -16.23
CA GLY A 168 6.05 42.98 -15.70
C GLY A 168 6.56 41.98 -16.76
N ALA A 169 6.17 40.71 -16.64
CA ALA A 169 6.73 39.63 -17.44
C ALA A 169 6.46 39.75 -18.95
N ALA A 170 5.41 40.47 -19.34
CA ALA A 170 5.03 40.64 -20.73
C ALA A 170 6.00 41.53 -21.53
N SER A 171 6.86 42.33 -20.88
CA SER A 171 7.79 43.22 -21.59
C SER A 171 8.97 42.50 -22.26
N THR A 172 9.07 41.17 -22.14
CA THR A 172 10.07 40.34 -22.83
C THR A 172 9.43 39.36 -23.81
N ILE A 173 8.13 39.48 -24.06
CA ILE A 173 7.44 38.73 -25.10
C ILE A 173 7.41 39.66 -26.32
N ASP A 174 8.27 39.38 -27.29
CA ASP A 174 8.34 40.05 -28.56
C ASP A 174 7.60 39.24 -29.65
N THR A 175 7.93 39.48 -30.91
CA THR A 175 7.29 38.83 -32.06
C THR A 175 7.85 37.44 -32.36
N GLU A 176 8.86 37.01 -31.63
CA GLU A 176 9.64 35.82 -31.90
C GLU A 176 9.07 34.61 -31.15
N ASP A 177 8.90 33.49 -31.86
CA ASP A 177 8.51 32.23 -31.24
C ASP A 177 9.66 31.68 -30.37
N LEU A 178 9.31 31.14 -29.20
CA LEU A 178 10.24 30.30 -28.46
C LEU A 178 10.55 29.04 -29.27
N THR A 179 11.82 28.61 -29.27
CA THR A 179 12.18 27.31 -29.85
C THR A 179 11.34 26.19 -29.23
N ALA A 180 10.97 25.19 -30.03
CA ALA A 180 10.06 24.13 -29.59
C ALA A 180 10.57 23.36 -28.35
N SER A 181 9.63 22.86 -27.54
CA SER A 181 9.90 21.99 -26.39
C SER A 181 10.81 22.62 -25.32
N ARG A 182 10.54 23.86 -24.94
CA ARG A 182 11.21 24.56 -23.84
C ARG A 182 10.34 24.61 -22.59
N ALA A 183 10.95 24.39 -21.43
CA ALA A 183 10.36 24.80 -20.16
C ALA A 183 10.63 26.30 -19.96
N VAL A 184 9.66 27.02 -19.39
CA VAL A 184 9.73 28.46 -19.16
C VAL A 184 9.73 28.75 -17.66
N VAL A 185 10.46 29.78 -17.26
CA VAL A 185 10.55 30.25 -15.86
C VAL A 185 10.38 31.76 -15.82
N SER A 186 10.03 32.28 -14.65
CA SER A 186 10.27 33.69 -14.33
C SER A 186 11.72 33.84 -13.93
N ASN A 187 12.48 34.70 -14.62
CA ASN A 187 13.85 35.03 -14.25
C ASN A 187 13.90 35.98 -13.03
N GLY A 188 15.12 36.33 -12.60
CA GLY A 188 15.35 37.23 -11.45
C GLY A 188 14.77 38.64 -11.62
N ASP A 189 14.52 39.06 -12.86
CA ASP A 189 13.90 40.35 -13.20
C ASP A 189 12.37 40.27 -13.34
N GLY A 190 11.77 39.10 -13.02
CA GLY A 190 10.34 38.86 -13.14
C GLY A 190 9.86 38.71 -14.58
N LYS A 191 10.76 38.37 -15.51
CA LYS A 191 10.49 38.20 -16.95
C LYS A 191 10.43 36.74 -17.36
N ILE A 192 9.75 36.44 -18.46
CA ILE A 192 9.76 35.09 -19.03
C ILE A 192 11.14 34.79 -19.61
N ALA A 193 11.72 33.65 -19.22
CA ALA A 193 12.97 33.16 -19.76
C ALA A 193 12.91 31.64 -20.00
N VAL A 194 13.82 31.13 -20.81
CA VAL A 194 14.05 29.70 -20.96
C VAL A 194 14.67 29.16 -19.68
N SER A 195 14.08 28.10 -19.14
CA SER A 195 14.63 27.39 -17.97
C SER A 195 15.95 26.72 -18.31
N ASP A 196 16.87 26.65 -17.35
CA ASP A 196 18.02 25.75 -17.41
C ASP A 196 17.57 24.27 -17.46
N VAL A 197 16.37 23.99 -16.92
CA VAL A 197 15.73 22.66 -17.03
C VAL A 197 15.20 22.46 -18.44
N THR A 198 15.74 21.44 -19.11
CA THR A 198 15.33 21.02 -20.46
C THR A 198 14.00 20.24 -20.43
N SER A 199 13.35 20.13 -21.59
CA SER A 199 12.17 19.26 -21.73
C SER A 199 12.48 17.78 -21.49
N THR A 200 13.72 17.35 -21.71
CA THR A 200 14.18 16.01 -21.35
C THR A 200 14.19 15.82 -19.83
N GLU A 201 14.73 16.79 -19.09
CA GLU A 201 14.76 16.73 -17.62
C GLU A 201 13.36 16.82 -17.01
N LEU A 202 12.49 17.67 -17.55
CA LEU A 202 11.07 17.67 -17.16
C LEU A 202 10.39 16.34 -17.53
N GLY A 203 10.78 15.73 -18.65
CA GLY A 203 10.34 14.42 -19.08
C GLY A 203 10.73 13.28 -18.12
N TYR A 204 11.79 13.43 -17.31
CA TYR A 204 12.09 12.47 -16.24
C TYR A 204 11.04 12.45 -15.12
N MET A 205 10.19 13.47 -15.04
CA MET A 205 9.01 13.47 -14.16
C MET A 205 7.82 12.73 -14.75
N ALA A 206 7.89 12.24 -15.99
CA ALA A 206 6.82 11.46 -16.59
C ALA A 206 6.58 10.17 -15.79
N GLY A 207 5.32 9.90 -15.46
CA GLY A 207 4.93 8.73 -14.65
C GLY A 207 5.00 8.95 -13.14
N VAL A 208 5.34 10.16 -12.68
CA VAL A 208 5.08 10.58 -11.29
C VAL A 208 3.57 10.66 -11.09
N THR A 209 3.02 9.86 -10.17
CA THR A 209 1.56 9.72 -9.94
C THR A 209 1.07 10.42 -8.66
N SER A 210 1.98 10.96 -7.86
CA SER A 210 1.70 11.72 -6.63
C SER A 210 2.84 12.72 -6.37
N ASN A 211 2.84 13.41 -5.23
CA ASN A 211 3.96 14.28 -4.87
C ASN A 211 5.29 13.49 -4.93
N VAL A 212 6.33 14.05 -5.58
CA VAL A 212 7.65 13.41 -5.73
C VAL A 212 8.23 12.99 -4.38
N GLN A 213 8.04 13.81 -3.35
CA GLN A 213 8.47 13.48 -1.99
C GLN A 213 7.76 12.21 -1.50
N THR A 214 6.44 12.10 -1.67
CA THR A 214 5.69 10.89 -1.31
C THR A 214 6.19 9.66 -2.07
N GLN A 215 6.55 9.80 -3.36
CA GLN A 215 7.12 8.69 -4.12
C GLN A 215 8.51 8.29 -3.61
N LEU A 216 9.37 9.24 -3.24
CA LEU A 216 10.70 8.99 -2.66
C LEU A 216 10.59 8.34 -1.27
N ASP A 217 9.73 8.87 -0.40
CA ASP A 217 9.47 8.30 0.93
C ASP A 217 8.95 6.85 0.81
N SER A 218 8.12 6.59 -0.21
CA SER A 218 7.61 5.24 -0.49
C SER A 218 8.68 4.27 -1.02
N LYS A 219 9.82 4.73 -1.52
CA LYS A 219 10.90 3.83 -1.97
C LYS A 219 11.61 3.18 -0.79
N GLN A 220 11.81 3.90 0.30
CA GLN A 220 12.32 3.32 1.54
C GLN A 220 11.29 2.38 2.17
N ASN A 221 10.01 2.78 2.19
CA ASN A 221 8.91 1.96 2.71
C ASN A 221 8.51 0.79 1.80
N LYS A 222 9.15 0.60 0.64
CA LYS A 222 8.85 -0.56 -0.22
C LYS A 222 9.37 -1.86 0.39
N ASP A 223 10.33 -1.77 1.31
CA ASP A 223 10.91 -2.91 1.99
C ASP A 223 10.90 -2.67 3.50
N ASP A 224 9.80 -3.06 4.15
CA ASP A 224 9.62 -2.96 5.60
C ASP A 224 10.78 -3.63 6.36
N HIS A 225 11.38 -4.68 5.79
CA HIS A 225 12.52 -5.37 6.37
C HIS A 225 13.80 -4.53 6.37
N LEU A 226 13.99 -3.66 5.39
CA LEU A 226 15.13 -2.74 5.38
C LEU A 226 14.97 -1.64 6.43
N SER A 227 13.72 -1.21 6.70
CA SER A 227 13.43 -0.34 7.83
C SER A 227 13.79 -1.01 9.16
N ASP A 228 13.34 -2.26 9.35
CA ASP A 228 13.66 -3.04 10.55
C ASP A 228 15.18 -3.09 10.79
N ILE A 229 15.97 -3.42 9.75
CA ILE A 229 17.44 -3.51 9.83
C ILE A 229 18.06 -2.15 10.14
N ALA A 230 17.58 -1.07 9.51
CA ALA A 230 18.11 0.27 9.72
C ALA A 230 17.88 0.79 11.14
N ASP A 231 16.81 0.34 11.80
CA ASP A 231 16.44 0.74 13.16
C ASP A 231 17.14 -0.10 14.25
N LEU A 232 17.90 -1.14 13.87
CA LEU A 232 18.65 -1.98 14.82
C LEU A 232 19.76 -1.18 15.52
N SER A 233 19.92 -1.41 16.83
CA SER A 233 21.04 -0.85 17.60
C SER A 233 22.37 -1.39 17.08
N HIS A 234 23.45 -0.59 17.12
CA HIS A 234 24.76 -0.97 16.58
C HIS A 234 25.80 -1.33 17.65
N SER A 235 25.35 -1.94 18.75
CA SER A 235 26.26 -2.45 19.79
C SER A 235 27.18 -3.56 19.27
N ASP A 236 28.36 -3.69 19.88
CA ASP A 236 29.29 -4.77 19.56
C ASP A 236 28.68 -6.14 19.88
N GLY A 237 28.98 -7.14 19.04
CA GLY A 237 28.53 -8.52 19.23
C GLY A 237 27.08 -8.82 18.82
N ASN A 238 26.39 -7.90 18.14
CA ASN A 238 25.02 -8.13 17.68
C ASN A 238 24.92 -9.26 16.64
N PHE A 239 24.00 -10.20 16.86
CA PHE A 239 23.63 -11.21 15.87
C PHE A 239 22.23 -10.90 15.32
N ILE A 240 22.14 -10.68 14.01
CA ILE A 240 20.90 -10.30 13.34
C ILE A 240 20.21 -11.55 12.78
N VAL A 241 18.98 -11.78 13.20
CA VAL A 241 18.15 -12.90 12.77
C VAL A 241 16.74 -12.44 12.44
N SER A 242 15.99 -13.27 11.72
CA SER A 242 14.55 -13.08 11.57
C SER A 242 13.80 -13.86 12.66
N ASP A 243 12.85 -13.22 13.32
CA ASP A 243 11.92 -13.86 14.27
C ASP A 243 10.65 -14.42 13.57
N GLY A 244 10.63 -14.39 12.24
CA GLY A 244 9.47 -14.76 11.42
C GLY A 244 8.52 -13.59 11.12
N THR A 245 8.72 -12.43 11.75
CA THR A 245 7.94 -11.20 11.50
C THR A 245 8.80 -10.00 11.11
N LYS A 246 9.97 -9.84 11.73
CA LYS A 246 10.93 -8.76 11.49
C LYS A 246 12.37 -9.25 11.62
N TRP A 247 13.31 -8.38 11.25
CA TRP A 247 14.71 -8.57 11.65
C TRP A 247 14.92 -8.03 13.08
N THR A 248 15.58 -8.80 13.92
CA THR A 248 15.86 -8.45 15.31
C THR A 248 17.30 -8.80 15.68
N ILE A 249 17.80 -8.18 16.75
CA ILE A 249 19.06 -8.54 17.36
C ILE A 249 18.78 -9.52 18.49
N GLU A 250 19.52 -10.62 18.51
CA GLU A 250 19.54 -11.56 19.63
C GLU A 250 20.78 -11.32 20.49
N ASN A 251 20.63 -11.53 21.81
CA ASN A 251 21.80 -11.66 22.68
C ASN A 251 22.47 -13.03 22.44
N GLY A 252 23.69 -13.20 22.95
CA GLY A 252 24.45 -14.42 22.70
C GLY A 252 23.78 -15.71 23.18
N ALA A 253 22.92 -15.69 24.21
CA ALA A 253 22.22 -16.89 24.69
C ALA A 253 21.08 -17.30 23.75
N ASP A 254 20.30 -16.33 23.30
CA ASP A 254 19.20 -16.54 22.36
C ASP A 254 19.74 -16.99 20.99
N ALA A 255 20.81 -16.35 20.49
CA ALA A 255 21.46 -16.72 19.23
C ALA A 255 21.94 -18.17 19.20
N ARG A 256 22.49 -18.69 20.31
CA ARG A 256 22.90 -20.10 20.39
C ARG A 256 21.70 -21.05 20.35
N THR A 257 20.58 -20.65 20.96
CA THR A 257 19.34 -21.42 20.93
C THR A 257 18.75 -21.45 19.51
N SER A 258 18.70 -20.30 18.85
CA SER A 258 18.21 -20.15 17.47
C SER A 258 19.05 -20.95 16.46
N LEU A 259 20.37 -21.03 16.67
CA LEU A 259 21.28 -21.88 15.87
C LEU A 259 21.20 -23.37 16.22
N GLY A 260 20.42 -23.75 17.25
CA GLY A 260 20.28 -25.15 17.69
C GLY A 260 21.54 -25.72 18.33
N LEU A 261 22.39 -24.89 18.93
CA LEU A 261 23.64 -25.34 19.56
C LEU A 261 23.34 -26.05 20.88
N GLY A 262 24.02 -27.17 21.11
CA GLY A 262 23.90 -27.95 22.34
C GLY A 262 24.67 -27.35 23.53
N SER A 263 24.48 -27.94 24.71
CA SER A 263 25.08 -27.46 25.97
C SER A 263 26.61 -27.37 25.95
N ILE A 264 27.29 -28.17 25.13
CA ILE A 264 28.74 -28.10 24.92
C ILE A 264 29.20 -26.71 24.45
N ALA A 265 28.39 -25.99 23.66
CA ALA A 265 28.75 -24.69 23.10
C ALA A 265 28.87 -23.57 24.15
N THR A 266 28.47 -23.83 25.40
CA THR A 266 28.57 -22.87 26.52
C THR A 266 29.45 -23.34 27.66
N GLN A 267 30.07 -24.52 27.57
CA GLN A 267 30.96 -25.01 28.62
C GLN A 267 32.33 -24.35 28.51
N GLU A 268 32.97 -24.14 29.66
CA GLU A 268 34.34 -23.64 29.70
C GLU A 268 35.30 -24.67 29.07
N ALA A 269 36.31 -24.20 28.37
CA ALA A 269 37.23 -25.07 27.63
C ALA A 269 38.01 -26.04 28.54
N ASP A 270 38.24 -25.66 29.80
CA ASP A 270 38.92 -26.45 30.82
C ASP A 270 37.97 -27.26 31.71
N ASN A 271 36.65 -27.09 31.55
CA ASN A 271 35.65 -27.77 32.36
C ASN A 271 34.43 -28.19 31.53
N VAL A 272 34.58 -29.32 30.84
CA VAL A 272 33.53 -29.91 29.99
C VAL A 272 32.91 -31.13 30.69
N SER A 273 31.67 -30.99 31.12
CA SER A 273 30.83 -32.08 31.63
C SER A 273 30.09 -32.77 30.49
N ILE A 274 30.17 -34.11 30.44
CA ILE A 274 29.45 -34.96 29.50
C ILE A 274 28.51 -35.87 30.29
N THR A 275 27.21 -35.60 30.24
CA THR A 275 26.18 -36.38 30.93
C THR A 275 25.30 -37.12 29.93
N GLY A 276 25.19 -38.45 30.04
CA GLY A 276 24.32 -39.27 29.19
C GLY A 276 24.84 -39.52 27.77
N GLY A 277 26.03 -39.03 27.42
CA GLY A 277 26.73 -39.33 26.17
C GLY A 277 27.72 -40.50 26.29
N SER A 278 28.28 -40.93 25.16
CA SER A 278 29.38 -41.90 25.11
C SER A 278 30.61 -41.24 24.51
N ILE A 279 31.77 -41.44 25.13
CA ILE A 279 33.06 -41.09 24.54
C ILE A 279 33.48 -42.27 23.66
N THR A 280 33.53 -42.06 22.35
CA THR A 280 33.88 -43.08 21.36
C THR A 280 35.07 -42.62 20.52
N GLY A 281 35.74 -43.54 19.83
CA GLY A 281 36.88 -43.21 18.96
C GLY A 281 38.21 -43.00 19.71
N ILE A 282 38.25 -43.27 21.01
CA ILE A 282 39.48 -43.41 21.79
C ILE A 282 39.90 -44.88 21.87
N THR A 283 41.20 -45.17 22.01
CA THR A 283 41.68 -46.55 22.21
C THR A 283 41.22 -47.08 23.56
N ASP A 284 41.59 -46.39 24.65
CA ASP A 284 41.16 -46.68 26.02
C ASP A 284 41.23 -45.38 26.84
N LEU A 285 40.38 -45.25 27.86
CA LEU A 285 40.49 -44.19 28.86
C LEU A 285 41.41 -44.67 30.00
N ALA A 286 42.56 -44.01 30.18
CA ALA A 286 43.54 -44.42 31.17
C ALA A 286 42.94 -44.40 32.58
N ILE A 287 43.37 -45.32 33.46
CA ILE A 287 42.87 -45.40 34.85
C ILE A 287 43.08 -44.08 35.60
N ALA A 288 44.21 -43.40 35.35
CA ALA A 288 44.52 -42.10 35.91
C ALA A 288 43.55 -40.99 35.44
N ASP A 289 42.92 -41.17 34.28
CA ASP A 289 42.20 -40.12 33.55
C ASP A 289 40.72 -40.42 33.28
N GLY A 290 40.15 -41.57 33.69
CA GLY A 290 38.68 -41.74 33.65
C GLY A 290 38.09 -43.14 33.59
N GLY A 291 38.15 -43.90 34.67
CA GLY A 291 37.24 -45.05 34.80
C GLY A 291 36.72 -45.24 36.21
N THR A 292 37.55 -44.89 37.18
CA THR A 292 37.29 -45.12 38.60
C THR A 292 37.31 -43.84 39.42
N ASN A 293 37.57 -42.66 38.86
CA ASN A 293 37.84 -41.42 39.63
C ASN A 293 38.95 -41.59 40.69
N ALA A 294 39.97 -42.40 40.40
CA ALA A 294 41.03 -42.74 41.36
C ALA A 294 42.40 -42.30 40.82
N SER A 295 43.21 -41.66 41.67
CA SER A 295 44.59 -41.29 41.33
C SER A 295 45.62 -42.35 41.73
N ASP A 296 45.19 -43.46 42.33
CA ASP A 296 46.03 -44.59 42.70
C ASP A 296 45.31 -45.94 42.56
N VAL A 297 46.10 -47.02 42.53
CA VAL A 297 45.61 -48.39 42.30
C VAL A 297 44.70 -48.88 43.43
N ALA A 298 44.93 -48.46 44.68
CA ALA A 298 44.13 -48.93 45.81
C ALA A 298 42.71 -48.34 45.76
N THR A 299 42.59 -47.04 45.51
CA THR A 299 41.30 -46.37 45.31
C THR A 299 40.62 -46.86 44.03
N ALA A 300 41.37 -47.16 42.96
CA ALA A 300 40.78 -47.73 41.75
C ALA A 300 40.13 -49.10 42.02
N ARG A 301 40.80 -49.99 42.76
CA ARG A 301 40.22 -51.28 43.18
C ARG A 301 38.98 -51.09 44.05
N SER A 302 39.04 -50.17 45.01
CA SER A 302 37.88 -49.84 45.86
C SER A 302 36.69 -49.34 45.03
N ASN A 303 36.93 -48.49 44.03
CA ASN A 303 35.87 -47.92 43.18
C ASN A 303 35.32 -48.93 42.16
N LEU A 304 36.07 -49.98 41.85
CA LEU A 304 35.58 -51.18 41.16
C LEU A 304 34.82 -52.14 42.08
N GLY A 305 34.80 -51.88 43.39
CA GLY A 305 34.16 -52.72 44.40
C GLY A 305 34.92 -54.00 44.73
N LEU A 306 36.24 -54.04 44.54
CA LEU A 306 37.08 -55.22 44.80
C LEU A 306 37.75 -55.12 46.18
N GLU A 307 37.38 -56.02 47.09
CA GLU A 307 38.02 -56.16 48.41
C GLU A 307 38.99 -57.35 48.44
N ILE A 308 40.21 -57.10 48.96
CA ILE A 308 41.23 -58.14 49.14
C ILE A 308 40.80 -59.07 50.27
N GLY A 309 40.72 -60.37 49.97
CA GLY A 309 40.24 -61.42 50.87
C GLY A 309 38.75 -61.73 50.70
N VAL A 310 38.03 -60.96 49.88
CA VAL A 310 36.61 -61.21 49.54
C VAL A 310 36.46 -61.46 48.05
N ASP A 311 36.67 -60.44 47.21
CA ASP A 311 36.49 -60.51 45.75
C ASP A 311 37.76 -60.94 45.02
N ILE A 312 38.91 -60.54 45.56
CA ILE A 312 40.24 -60.87 45.02
C ILE A 312 41.15 -61.35 46.15
N GLN A 313 42.09 -62.24 45.88
CA GLN A 313 43.10 -62.63 46.88
C GLN A 313 44.30 -61.65 46.83
N ALA A 314 44.98 -61.45 47.95
CA ALA A 314 46.28 -60.80 47.92
C ALA A 314 47.27 -61.68 47.16
N TYR A 315 48.17 -61.11 46.38
CA TYR A 315 49.23 -61.91 45.77
C TYR A 315 50.05 -62.59 46.87
N ASP A 316 50.08 -63.92 46.83
CA ASP A 316 50.83 -64.78 47.71
C ASP A 316 51.59 -65.79 46.83
N ALA A 317 52.92 -65.84 46.99
CA ALA A 317 53.78 -66.66 46.14
C ALA A 317 53.57 -68.16 46.39
N ASP A 318 53.21 -68.55 47.62
CA ASP A 318 52.94 -69.94 47.97
C ASP A 318 51.59 -70.37 47.39
N LEU A 319 50.61 -69.47 47.38
CA LEU A 319 49.31 -69.72 46.74
C LEU A 319 49.42 -69.78 45.20
N ALA A 320 50.33 -69.02 44.60
CA ALA A 320 50.61 -69.10 43.16
C ALA A 320 51.22 -70.46 42.77
N ASP A 321 52.15 -70.98 43.59
CA ASP A 321 52.76 -72.32 43.46
C ASP A 321 51.72 -73.44 43.65
N LEU A 322 50.70 -73.23 44.49
CA LEU A 322 49.59 -74.19 44.62
C LEU A 322 48.63 -74.14 43.42
N ALA A 323 48.48 -72.97 42.79
CA ALA A 323 47.47 -72.73 41.77
C ALA A 323 47.84 -73.28 40.38
N ASP A 324 49.12 -73.53 40.10
CA ASP A 324 49.57 -74.09 38.82
C ASP A 324 49.37 -75.62 38.71
N GLY A 325 48.90 -76.25 39.80
CA GLY A 325 48.57 -77.67 39.87
C GLY A 325 49.74 -78.56 40.25
N GLU A 326 50.95 -78.02 40.47
CA GLU A 326 52.13 -78.77 40.87
C GLU A 326 52.91 -78.01 41.95
N LEU A 327 52.73 -78.40 43.21
CA LEU A 327 53.51 -77.82 44.31
C LEU A 327 55.01 -78.02 44.07
N SER A 328 55.77 -76.93 43.98
CA SER A 328 57.22 -77.03 43.79
C SER A 328 57.85 -77.82 44.95
N ALA A 329 58.80 -78.70 44.62
CA ALA A 329 59.48 -79.56 45.59
C ALA A 329 60.16 -78.77 46.74
N SER A 330 60.46 -77.49 46.53
CA SER A 330 61.02 -76.58 47.53
C SER A 330 60.04 -76.15 48.63
N LYS A 331 58.73 -76.25 48.38
CA LYS A 331 57.65 -75.86 49.31
C LYS A 331 56.99 -77.07 49.97
N VAL A 332 57.09 -78.25 49.34
CA VAL A 332 56.81 -79.57 49.97
C VAL A 332 57.96 -80.03 50.88
N GLN A 333 59.05 -79.26 50.95
CA GLN A 333 60.38 -79.63 51.46
C GLN A 333 60.46 -80.04 52.94
N TYR A 334 59.38 -79.96 53.72
CA TYR A 334 59.35 -80.50 55.08
C TYR A 334 58.58 -81.82 55.25
N GLY A 335 57.83 -82.28 54.24
CA GLY A 335 57.03 -83.51 54.33
C GLY A 335 57.57 -84.66 53.49
N ILE A 336 57.76 -84.45 52.18
CA ILE A 336 58.02 -85.53 51.22
C ILE A 336 59.37 -85.30 50.55
N THR A 337 60.40 -86.03 51.00
CA THR A 337 61.78 -85.89 50.49
C THR A 337 62.17 -86.93 49.45
N SER A 338 61.25 -87.82 49.05
CA SER A 338 61.47 -88.85 48.03
C SER A 338 60.17 -89.22 47.33
N GLU A 339 60.24 -89.57 46.04
CA GLU A 339 59.08 -90.11 45.28
C GLU A 339 58.68 -91.50 45.81
N GLY A 340 57.38 -91.70 46.04
CA GLY A 340 56.82 -93.02 46.35
C GLY A 340 56.68 -93.89 45.10
N THR A 341 56.73 -95.21 45.26
CA THR A 341 56.39 -96.15 44.17
C THR A 341 54.88 -96.38 44.06
N SER A 342 54.43 -96.80 42.87
CA SER A 342 53.00 -97.02 42.58
C SER A 342 52.36 -97.97 43.59
N GLY A 343 51.29 -97.50 44.25
CA GLY A 343 50.56 -98.23 45.30
C GLY A 343 50.98 -97.87 46.73
N GLN A 344 51.97 -96.99 46.92
CA GLN A 344 52.31 -96.43 48.22
C GLN A 344 51.55 -95.12 48.47
N VAL A 345 51.13 -94.92 49.72
CA VAL A 345 50.57 -93.66 50.21
C VAL A 345 51.58 -93.06 51.19
N TRP A 346 51.88 -91.78 51.03
CA TRP A 346 52.71 -91.07 52.00
C TRP A 346 51.87 -90.83 53.26
N THR A 347 52.35 -91.35 54.37
CA THR A 347 51.69 -91.27 55.68
C THR A 347 52.65 -90.62 56.66
N SER A 348 52.23 -89.50 57.27
CA SER A 348 52.91 -88.89 58.40
C SER A 348 51.98 -88.92 59.61
N ASP A 349 52.54 -89.23 60.77
CA ASP A 349 51.87 -89.15 62.07
C ASP A 349 51.94 -87.75 62.69
N GLY A 350 52.56 -86.79 61.99
CA GLY A 350 52.74 -85.41 62.45
C GLY A 350 54.05 -85.16 63.20
N ASP A 351 54.86 -86.19 63.49
CA ASP A 351 56.16 -86.07 64.16
C ASP A 351 57.30 -86.63 63.29
N GLY A 352 57.87 -85.77 62.43
CA GLY A 352 59.01 -86.10 61.56
C GLY A 352 58.64 -86.27 60.08
N PRO A 353 59.63 -86.56 59.23
CA PRO A 353 59.42 -86.75 57.79
C PRO A 353 58.67 -88.07 57.60
N GLY A 354 57.36 -88.01 57.31
CA GLY A 354 56.51 -89.18 57.14
C GLY A 354 57.05 -90.20 56.12
N ASP A 355 56.47 -91.39 56.10
CA ASP A 355 56.98 -92.54 55.35
C ASP A 355 55.98 -93.02 54.28
N TRP A 356 56.50 -93.67 53.24
CA TRP A 356 55.70 -94.27 52.17
C TRP A 356 55.28 -95.69 52.56
N SER A 357 53.99 -95.92 52.78
CA SER A 357 53.47 -97.25 53.15
C SER A 357 52.52 -97.83 52.10
N THR A 358 52.56 -99.15 51.91
CA THR A 358 51.59 -99.88 51.08
C THR A 358 50.35 -100.19 51.93
N ALA A 359 49.15 -99.80 51.46
CA ALA A 359 47.91 -100.01 52.20
C ALA A 359 47.65 -101.52 52.46
N SER A 360 47.85 -101.99 53.69
CA SER A 360 47.50 -103.35 54.13
C SER A 360 46.26 -103.30 55.04
N SER A 361 45.27 -104.14 54.72
CA SER A 361 44.02 -104.33 55.45
C SER A 361 44.26 -104.65 56.94
N VAL A 362 43.96 -103.71 57.83
CA VAL A 362 43.98 -103.96 59.29
C VAL A 362 42.61 -104.52 59.71
N THR A 363 42.59 -105.83 60.00
CA THR A 363 41.56 -106.46 60.83
C THR A 363 41.82 -106.06 62.29
N VAL A 364 40.91 -105.29 62.90
CA VAL A 364 40.95 -105.04 64.35
C VAL A 364 40.07 -106.08 65.04
N ASN A 365 40.69 -106.99 65.80
CA ASN A 365 40.01 -107.90 66.72
C ASN A 365 39.61 -107.16 68.01
N ILE A 366 38.40 -107.46 68.46
CA ILE A 366 37.75 -106.95 69.66
C ILE A 366 38.28 -107.69 70.91
N THR A 367 38.55 -106.94 71.98
CA THR A 367 38.29 -107.34 73.38
C THR A 367 37.59 -106.20 74.08
#